data_AF-A0A2E9EX66-F1
#
_entry.id   AF-A0A2E9EX66-F1
#
_cell.length_a   1.000
_cell.length_b   1.000
_cell.length_c   1.000
_cell.angle_alpha   90.00
_cell.angle_beta   90.00
_cell.angle_gamma   90.00
#
_symmetry.space_group_name_H-M   'P 1'
#
loop_
_entity.id
_entity.type
_entity.pdbx_description
1 polymer ?
#
loop_
_entity_poly.entity_id
_entity_poly.type
_entity_poly.pdbx_seq_one_letter_code
_entity_poly.pdbx_strand_id
1 'polypeptide(L)'
;IRTKEFLYILNHEPERWPAGNPDREFCARYIPFGEVDSSPTKSLLMENKNKIEFKSFYDLAFAKRPAEELYDVTKDPGQIVNLAGNPKYAEIQKKLSDQLKSHLVLTKDPRAIGLPAPWDYYPYYGLRRNKNWKVDSRP
;
A
#
# COMPACT_ATOMS: atom_id res chain seq x y z
N ILE A 1 3.59 -5.62 -11.99
CA ILE A 1 3.87 -5.71 -13.45
C ILE A 1 3.05 -4.65 -14.16
N ARG A 2 3.68 -3.81 -14.99
CA ARG A 2 3.00 -2.81 -15.83
C ARG A 2 3.17 -3.22 -17.29
N THR A 3 2.06 -3.47 -17.99
CA THR A 3 2.04 -3.64 -19.46
C THR A 3 1.47 -2.39 -20.10
N LYS A 4 1.24 -2.39 -21.42
CA LYS A 4 0.53 -1.30 -22.08
C LYS A 4 -0.93 -1.23 -21.61
N GLU A 5 -1.57 -2.38 -21.40
CA GLU A 5 -3.00 -2.50 -21.12
C GLU A 5 -3.34 -2.63 -19.63
N PHE A 6 -2.46 -3.22 -18.83
CA PHE A 6 -2.76 -3.55 -17.43
C PHE A 6 -1.66 -3.11 -16.46
N LEU A 7 -2.07 -2.87 -15.22
CA LEU A 7 -1.22 -2.83 -14.05
C LEU A 7 -1.66 -3.90 -13.07
N TYR A 8 -0.72 -4.75 -12.64
CA TYR A 8 -0.91 -5.70 -11.54
C TYR A 8 0.03 -5.35 -10.38
N ILE A 9 -0.52 -5.31 -9.17
CA ILE A 9 0.17 -5.05 -7.90
C ILE A 9 -0.08 -6.23 -6.95
N LEU A 10 0.98 -6.61 -6.23
CA LEU A 10 0.93 -7.59 -5.15
C LEU A 10 1.34 -6.88 -3.84
N ASN A 11 0.40 -6.79 -2.91
CA ASN A 11 0.62 -6.28 -1.57
C ASN A 11 0.91 -7.47 -0.63
N HIS A 12 2.17 -7.64 -0.23
CA HIS A 12 2.57 -8.73 0.67
C HIS A 12 2.00 -8.62 2.09
N GLU A 13 1.66 -7.40 2.50
CA GLU A 13 1.26 -7.06 3.87
C GLU A 13 -0.02 -6.22 3.84
N PRO A 14 -1.16 -6.76 3.35
CA PRO A 14 -2.40 -6.01 3.15
C PRO A 14 -3.00 -5.47 4.46
N GLU A 15 -2.57 -6.02 5.59
CA GLU A 15 -2.97 -5.55 6.91
C GLU A 15 -2.25 -4.26 7.36
N ARG A 16 -1.21 -3.83 6.66
CA ARG A 16 -0.50 -2.58 6.96
C ARG A 16 -1.20 -1.38 6.32
N TRP A 17 -0.93 -0.20 6.88
CA TRP A 17 -1.49 1.06 6.40
C TRP A 17 -0.57 1.71 5.34
N PRO A 18 -0.94 1.75 4.05
CA PRO A 18 -0.07 2.28 2.99
C PRO A 18 0.21 3.78 3.16
N ALA A 19 -0.74 4.52 3.75
CA ALA A 19 -0.60 5.94 4.05
C ALA A 19 0.09 6.21 5.41
N GLY A 20 0.62 5.17 6.07
CA GLY A 20 1.08 5.21 7.46
C GLY A 20 -0.08 4.97 8.45
N ASN A 21 0.24 4.57 9.67
CA ASN A 21 -0.77 4.24 10.68
C ASN A 21 -1.67 5.46 11.00
N PRO A 22 -3.01 5.30 11.14
CA PRO A 22 -3.90 6.37 11.60
C PRO A 22 -3.56 6.87 13.01
N ASP A 23 -2.95 6.04 13.85
CA ASP A 23 -2.45 6.45 15.15
C ASP A 23 -1.07 7.09 15.02
N ARG A 24 -0.97 8.34 15.45
CA ARG A 24 0.25 9.16 15.40
C ARG A 24 1.39 8.56 16.23
N GLU A 25 1.09 7.74 17.24
CA GLU A 25 2.09 7.07 18.09
C GLU A 25 3.00 6.14 17.27
N PHE A 26 2.53 5.67 16.12
CA PHE A 26 3.29 4.80 15.21
C PHE A 26 4.08 5.58 14.15
N CYS A 27 4.12 6.90 14.20
CA CYS A 27 4.85 7.74 13.25
C CYS A 27 6.02 8.49 13.92
N ALA A 28 7.20 8.43 13.30
CA ALA A 28 8.37 9.20 13.73
C ALA A 28 8.12 10.72 13.81
N ARG A 29 7.28 11.26 12.90
CA ARG A 29 6.88 12.67 12.85
C ARG A 29 5.74 13.04 13.82
N TYR A 30 5.17 12.05 14.53
CA TYR A 30 4.05 12.22 15.47
C TYR A 30 2.79 12.80 14.84
N ILE A 31 2.45 12.33 13.63
CA ILE A 31 1.23 12.70 12.90
C ILE A 31 0.49 11.43 12.44
N PRO A 32 -0.86 11.44 12.38
CA PRO A 32 -1.62 10.34 11.80
C PRO A 32 -1.34 10.26 10.29
N PHE A 33 -1.38 9.06 9.70
CA PHE A 33 -1.11 8.84 8.27
C PHE A 33 0.19 9.52 7.83
N GLY A 34 1.30 9.04 8.40
CA GLY A 34 2.62 9.65 8.28
C GLY A 34 3.20 9.77 6.88
N GLU A 35 2.63 9.11 5.87
CA GLU A 35 3.09 9.18 4.47
C GLU A 35 2.32 10.20 3.64
N VAL A 36 1.29 10.83 4.22
CA VAL A 36 0.53 11.92 3.60
C VAL A 36 0.87 13.21 4.33
N ASP A 37 1.39 14.21 3.63
CA ASP A 37 1.75 15.47 4.29
C ASP A 37 0.52 16.22 4.83
N SER A 38 0.73 16.95 5.92
CA SER A 38 -0.30 17.75 6.57
C SER A 38 -0.85 18.82 5.62
N SER A 39 -2.17 18.79 5.40
CA SER A 39 -2.87 19.74 4.54
C SER A 39 -4.32 19.91 4.98
N PRO A 40 -5.01 21.01 4.61
CA PRO A 40 -6.43 21.17 4.89
C PRO A 40 -7.28 20.02 4.36
N THR A 41 -6.97 19.50 3.17
CA THR A 41 -7.67 18.34 2.58
C THR A 41 -7.45 17.06 3.39
N LYS A 42 -6.23 16.82 3.87
CA LYS A 42 -5.95 15.67 4.76
C LYS A 42 -6.82 15.75 6.02
N SER A 43 -6.86 16.91 6.68
CA SER A 43 -7.69 17.11 7.88
C SER A 43 -9.18 16.90 7.58
N LEU A 44 -9.68 17.51 6.50
CA LEU A 44 -11.07 17.36 6.06
C LEU A 44 -11.45 15.89 5.86
N LEU A 45 -10.63 15.12 5.13
CA LEU A 45 -10.93 13.71 4.89
C LEU A 45 -10.87 12.87 6.18
N MET A 46 -9.90 13.12 7.07
CA MET A 46 -9.78 12.40 8.35
C MET A 46 -10.98 12.66 9.27
N GLU A 47 -11.41 13.91 9.40
CA GLU A 47 -12.54 14.32 10.24
C GLU A 47 -13.88 13.77 9.72
N ASN A 48 -13.98 13.56 8.41
CA ASN A 48 -15.21 13.15 7.76
C ASN A 48 -15.21 11.68 7.28
N LYS A 49 -14.27 10.85 7.75
CA LYS A 49 -14.07 9.47 7.27
C LYS A 49 -15.31 8.56 7.23
N ASN A 50 -16.29 8.81 8.10
CA ASN A 50 -17.52 8.01 8.20
C ASN A 50 -18.71 8.64 7.45
N LYS A 51 -18.57 9.85 6.91
CA LYS A 51 -19.63 10.50 6.14
C LYS A 51 -19.64 9.93 4.72
N ILE A 52 -20.83 9.57 4.23
CA ILE A 52 -21.00 8.91 2.93
C ILE A 52 -20.38 9.72 1.78
N GLU A 53 -20.48 11.05 1.84
CA GLU A 53 -19.95 12.00 0.85
C GLU A 53 -18.42 11.98 0.77
N PHE A 54 -17.73 11.60 1.85
CA PHE A 54 -16.28 11.62 1.97
C PHE A 54 -15.66 10.23 1.98
N LYS A 55 -16.46 9.18 2.18
CA LYS A 55 -15.97 7.82 2.37
C LYS A 55 -15.12 7.33 1.20
N SER A 56 -15.54 7.55 -0.05
CA SER A 56 -14.76 7.14 -1.22
C SER A 56 -13.41 7.83 -1.30
N PHE A 57 -13.36 9.14 -1.01
CA PHE A 57 -12.11 9.91 -0.99
C PHE A 57 -11.20 9.48 0.16
N TYR A 58 -11.77 9.22 1.33
CA TYR A 58 -11.04 8.68 2.47
C TYR A 58 -10.45 7.30 2.15
N ASP A 59 -11.26 6.40 1.59
CA ASP A 59 -10.82 5.05 1.24
C ASP A 59 -9.69 5.10 0.20
N LEU A 60 -9.81 5.96 -0.82
CA LEU A 60 -8.77 6.16 -1.83
C LEU A 60 -7.49 6.79 -1.26
N ALA A 61 -7.58 7.65 -0.24
CA ALA A 61 -6.42 8.33 0.33
C ALA A 61 -5.72 7.55 1.45
N PHE A 62 -6.47 6.80 2.27
CA PHE A 62 -5.98 6.30 3.55
C PHE A 62 -6.24 4.82 3.84
N ALA A 63 -7.23 4.19 3.18
CA ALA A 63 -7.58 2.81 3.53
C ALA A 63 -6.49 1.81 3.17
N LYS A 64 -6.52 0.67 3.86
CA LYS A 64 -5.70 -0.49 3.51
C LYS A 64 -6.03 -0.97 2.09
N ARG A 65 -5.03 -1.56 1.43
CA ARG A 65 -5.19 -2.15 0.09
C ARG A 65 -5.34 -3.67 0.21
N PRO A 66 -6.13 -4.31 -0.68
CA PRO A 66 -6.21 -5.76 -0.73
C PRO A 66 -4.88 -6.38 -1.15
N ALA A 67 -4.72 -7.69 -0.94
CA ALA A 67 -3.48 -8.41 -1.27
C ALA A 67 -3.12 -8.32 -2.76
N GLU A 68 -4.10 -8.22 -3.65
CA GLU A 68 -3.90 -8.10 -5.08
C GLU A 68 -4.73 -6.96 -5.66
N GLU A 69 -4.13 -6.22 -6.59
CA GLU A 69 -4.81 -5.17 -7.35
C GLU A 69 -4.52 -5.34 -8.84
N LEU A 70 -5.56 -5.21 -9.66
CA LEU A 70 -5.49 -5.28 -11.12
C LEU A 70 -6.27 -4.12 -11.72
N TYR A 71 -5.65 -3.38 -12.64
CA TYR A 71 -6.27 -2.25 -13.33
C TYR A 71 -6.12 -2.40 -14.83
N ASP A 72 -7.21 -2.20 -15.57
CA ASP A 72 -7.18 -2.01 -17.02
C ASP A 72 -6.94 -0.52 -17.29
N VAL A 73 -5.69 -0.15 -17.54
CA VAL A 73 -5.30 1.25 -17.67
C VAL A 73 -5.78 1.90 -18.95
N THR A 74 -6.26 1.11 -19.91
CA THR A 74 -6.82 1.63 -21.17
C THR A 74 -8.23 2.16 -20.95
N LYS A 75 -8.96 1.54 -20.02
CA LYS A 75 -10.33 1.92 -19.64
C LYS A 75 -10.37 2.81 -18.40
N ASP A 76 -9.44 2.60 -17.48
CA ASP A 76 -9.29 3.36 -16.25
C ASP A 76 -7.83 3.85 -16.09
N PRO A 77 -7.45 4.92 -16.80
CA PRO A 77 -6.11 5.51 -16.68
C PRO A 77 -5.78 5.94 -15.25
N GLY A 78 -6.81 6.28 -14.46
CA GLY A 78 -6.70 6.70 -13.07
C GLY A 78 -6.45 5.55 -12.09
N GLN A 79 -6.62 4.30 -12.51
CA GLN A 79 -6.40 3.09 -11.68
C GLN A 79 -7.20 3.15 -10.37
N ILE A 80 -8.46 3.56 -10.48
CA ILE A 80 -9.39 3.73 -9.36
C ILE A 80 -10.16 2.43 -9.10
N VAL A 81 -10.53 1.70 -10.14
CA VAL A 81 -11.38 0.50 -10.05
C VAL A 81 -10.53 -0.76 -10.07
N ASN A 82 -10.33 -1.37 -8.91
CA ASN A 82 -9.63 -2.64 -8.80
C ASN A 82 -10.49 -3.79 -9.39
N LEU A 83 -9.91 -4.51 -10.35
CA LEU A 83 -10.50 -5.64 -11.06
C LEU A 83 -10.02 -7.01 -10.53
N ALA A 84 -9.14 -7.04 -9.53
CA ALA A 84 -8.65 -8.29 -8.95
C ALA A 84 -9.81 -9.14 -8.41
N GLY A 85 -9.76 -10.45 -8.68
CA GLY A 85 -10.82 -11.41 -8.32
C GLY A 85 -12.03 -11.40 -9.26
N ASN A 86 -12.09 -10.50 -10.24
CA ASN A 86 -13.15 -10.51 -11.24
C ASN A 86 -12.96 -11.70 -12.21
N PRO A 87 -13.96 -12.60 -12.36
CA PRO A 87 -13.84 -13.79 -13.21
C PRO A 87 -13.48 -13.48 -14.67
N LYS A 88 -13.93 -12.33 -15.20
CA LYS A 88 -13.63 -11.91 -16.58
C LYS A 88 -12.15 -11.58 -16.81
N TYR A 89 -11.41 -11.27 -15.74
CA TYR A 89 -9.99 -10.90 -15.79
C TYR A 89 -9.08 -11.97 -15.15
N ALA A 90 -9.62 -13.13 -14.76
CA ALA A 90 -8.90 -14.15 -14.01
C ALA A 90 -7.64 -14.66 -14.72
N GLU A 91 -7.72 -14.91 -16.04
CA GLU A 91 -6.57 -15.36 -16.83
C GLU A 91 -5.46 -14.30 -16.89
N ILE A 92 -5.86 -13.03 -17.06
CA ILE A 92 -4.94 -11.89 -17.10
C ILE A 92 -4.27 -11.71 -15.73
N GLN A 93 -5.05 -11.72 -14.65
CA GLN A 93 -4.54 -11.64 -13.29
C GLN A 93 -3.54 -12.75 -13.01
N LYS A 94 -3.90 -14.01 -13.31
CA LYS A 94 -3.03 -15.16 -13.09
C LYS A 94 -1.71 -15.02 -13.86
N LYS A 95 -1.78 -14.67 -15.15
CA LYS A 95 -0.60 -14.49 -16.00
C LYS A 95 0.36 -13.44 -15.42
N LEU A 96 -0.16 -12.27 -15.02
CA LEU A 96 0.66 -11.18 -14.47
C LEU A 96 1.19 -11.50 -13.06
N SER A 97 0.41 -12.23 -12.26
CA SER A 97 0.82 -12.74 -10.95
C SER A 97 1.99 -13.72 -11.09
N ASP A 98 1.86 -14.71 -11.98
CA ASP A 98 2.89 -15.71 -12.24
C ASP A 98 4.19 -15.06 -12.77
N GLN A 99 4.06 -14.08 -13.66
CA GLN A 99 5.19 -13.30 -14.16
C GLN A 99 5.89 -12.51 -13.03
N LEU A 100 5.13 -11.82 -12.17
CA LEU A 100 5.70 -11.09 -11.04
C LEU A 100 6.42 -12.05 -10.09
N LYS A 101 5.75 -13.11 -9.66
CA LYS A 101 6.29 -14.09 -8.70
C LYS A 101 7.56 -14.74 -9.23
N SER A 102 7.57 -15.15 -10.51
CA SER A 102 8.76 -15.71 -11.16
C SER A 102 9.93 -14.73 -11.15
N HIS A 103 9.68 -13.45 -11.46
CA HIS A 103 10.71 -12.42 -11.43
C HIS A 103 11.25 -12.16 -10.01
N LEU A 104 10.37 -12.11 -9.00
CA LEU A 104 10.77 -11.91 -7.61
C LEU A 104 11.62 -13.07 -7.08
N VAL A 105 11.27 -14.31 -7.41
CA VAL A 105 12.09 -15.49 -7.07
C VAL A 105 13.44 -15.45 -7.79
N LEU A 106 13.43 -15.17 -9.10
CA LEU A 106 14.66 -15.07 -9.91
C LEU A 106 15.63 -14.02 -9.37
N THR A 107 15.11 -12.88 -8.93
CA THR A 107 15.88 -11.76 -8.38
C THR A 107 16.11 -11.86 -6.87
N LYS A 108 15.68 -12.97 -6.25
CA LYS A 108 15.88 -13.28 -4.83
C LYS A 108 15.28 -12.23 -3.89
N ASP A 109 14.09 -11.71 -4.20
CA ASP A 109 13.33 -10.89 -3.25
C ASP A 109 13.08 -11.71 -1.98
N PRO A 110 13.53 -11.26 -0.80
CA PRO A 110 13.42 -12.03 0.45
C PRO A 110 11.97 -12.45 0.74
N ARG A 111 10.99 -11.57 0.49
CA ARG A 111 9.57 -11.86 0.72
C ARG A 111 9.08 -13.00 -0.16
N ALA A 112 9.58 -13.11 -1.39
CA ALA A 112 9.14 -14.12 -2.35
C ALA A 112 9.74 -15.50 -2.11
N ILE A 113 10.87 -15.57 -1.40
CA ILE A 113 11.57 -16.83 -1.06
C ILE A 113 11.39 -17.23 0.42
N GLY A 114 10.44 -16.60 1.13
CA GLY A 114 10.09 -16.93 2.51
C GLY A 114 11.08 -16.42 3.56
N LEU A 115 11.92 -15.44 3.22
CA LEU A 115 12.82 -14.77 4.16
C LEU A 115 12.17 -13.49 4.72
N PRO A 116 12.55 -13.05 5.93
CA PRO A 116 12.05 -11.82 6.50
C PRO A 116 12.45 -10.61 5.65
N ALA A 117 11.52 -9.64 5.54
CA ALA A 117 11.78 -8.36 4.91
C ALA A 117 12.79 -7.55 5.76
N PRO A 118 13.96 -7.15 5.23
CA PRO A 118 14.98 -6.50 6.06
C PRO A 118 14.66 -5.03 6.37
N TRP A 119 13.74 -4.42 5.63
CA TRP A 119 13.50 -2.97 5.64
C TRP A 119 12.83 -2.47 6.93
N ASP A 120 12.10 -3.33 7.64
CA ASP A 120 11.45 -2.99 8.91
C ASP A 120 12.47 -2.70 10.03
N TYR A 121 13.72 -3.14 9.86
CA TYR A 121 14.78 -3.06 10.87
C TYR A 121 15.88 -2.03 10.53
N TYR A 122 15.76 -1.34 9.40
CA TYR A 122 16.77 -0.37 8.98
C TYR A 122 16.72 0.87 9.86
N PRO A 123 17.87 1.35 10.39
CA PRO A 123 17.87 2.53 11.24
C PRO A 123 17.25 3.73 10.52
N TYR A 124 16.34 4.42 11.20
CA TYR A 124 15.74 5.64 10.70
C TYR A 124 16.57 6.86 11.12
N TYR A 125 17.03 7.61 10.13
CA TYR A 125 17.89 8.79 10.32
C TYR A 125 17.17 10.13 10.15
N GLY A 126 15.86 10.11 9.86
CA GLY A 126 15.06 11.34 9.72
C GLY A 126 14.75 12.03 11.04
N LEU A 127 14.09 13.18 10.96
CA LEU A 127 13.63 13.92 12.14
C LEU A 127 12.61 13.08 12.92
N ARG A 128 12.96 12.74 14.17
CA ARG A 128 12.06 12.06 15.11
C ARG A 128 11.49 13.06 16.10
N ARG A 129 10.21 13.40 15.93
CA ARG A 129 9.43 14.17 16.91
C ARG A 129 8.85 13.26 17.99
N ASN A 130 8.47 12.04 17.61
CA ASN A 130 8.05 11.02 18.55
C ASN A 130 9.27 10.37 19.21
N LYS A 131 9.44 10.59 20.52
CA LYS A 131 10.57 10.04 21.29
C LYS A 131 10.44 8.54 21.58
N ASN A 132 9.22 8.01 21.55
CA ASN A 132 8.93 6.60 21.83
C ASN A 132 8.97 5.75 20.56
N TRP A 133 8.96 6.38 19.39
CA TRP A 133 9.01 5.68 18.11
C TRP A 133 10.39 5.07 17.85
N LYS A 134 10.40 3.82 17.45
CA LYS A 134 11.58 3.06 17.05
C LYS A 134 11.22 2.12 15.92
N VAL A 135 12.23 1.76 15.13
CA VAL A 135 12.13 0.67 14.15
C VAL A 135 11.96 -0.67 14.88
N ASP A 136 11.45 -1.67 14.18
CA ASP A 136 11.26 -2.98 14.79
C ASP A 136 12.61 -3.60 15.18
N SER A 137 12.57 -4.47 16.18
CA SER A 137 13.75 -5.26 16.55
C SER A 137 13.87 -6.44 15.59
N ARG A 138 15.11 -6.76 15.20
CA ARG A 138 15.35 -7.95 14.36
C ARG A 138 14.90 -9.21 15.11
N PRO A 139 14.24 -10.17 14.41
CA PRO A 139 13.91 -11.47 14.96
C PRO A 139 15.16 -12.29 15.29
#